data_AF-A0A353N502-F1
#
_entry.id   AF-A0A353N502-F1
#
_cell.length_a   1.000
_cell.length_b   1.000
_cell.length_c   1.000
_cell.angle_alpha   90.00
_cell.angle_beta   90.00
_cell.angle_gamma   90.00
#
_symmetry.space_group_name_H-M   'P 1'
#
loop_
_entity.id
_entity.type
_entity.pdbx_description
1 polymer ?
#
loop_
_entity_poly.entity_id
_entity_poly.type
_entity_poly.pdbx_seq_one_letter_code
_entity_poly.pdbx_strand_id
1 'polypeptide(L)'
;DRIKLGMGAILEENDDVRLSSLVKDLNTLKNREQTLPIVSIIEKACDRCPIDKMVVTNACRNCVAHNCLNACPRKAIEIVNNRAYINKELCVECGLCVKACRFGAILEIERPCSRACAVGAISPGENSSAKIDHEKCVECGACIAACPFGAISDRSEILQVIAFLKAESFPTKALVAPSIAGQFGPMVDWSRLVSGLKKLGFSEVIPVALGADQVGKEESQELRERQTEGEALFNSCCPSFKNLIEKNFSSLATHLSKTKS
;
A
#
# COMPACT_ATOMS: atom_id res chain seq x y z
N ASP A 1 12.59 13.98 -4.39
CA ASP A 1 12.13 12.68 -3.86
C ASP A 1 11.12 12.01 -4.78
N ARG A 2 9.98 12.64 -5.12
CA ARG A 2 9.02 12.08 -6.11
C ARG A 2 9.67 11.66 -7.44
N ILE A 3 10.47 12.54 -8.04
CA ILE A 3 11.21 12.23 -9.27
C ILE A 3 12.20 11.07 -9.05
N LYS A 4 12.84 11.01 -7.88
CA LYS A 4 13.78 9.93 -7.54
C LYS A 4 13.07 8.57 -7.49
N LEU A 5 11.93 8.47 -6.81
CA LEU A 5 11.09 7.27 -6.79
C LEU A 5 10.58 6.91 -8.19
N GLY A 6 10.13 7.91 -8.95
CA GLY A 6 9.72 7.73 -10.35
C GLY A 6 10.88 7.31 -11.27
N MET A 7 12.13 7.54 -10.87
CA MET A 7 13.34 7.05 -11.54
C MET A 7 13.87 5.74 -10.94
N GLY A 8 13.14 5.15 -9.99
CA GLY A 8 13.49 3.87 -9.39
C GLY A 8 14.51 3.94 -8.26
N ALA A 9 14.77 5.10 -7.65
CA ALA A 9 15.67 5.22 -6.50
C ALA A 9 15.02 4.73 -5.20
N ILE A 10 15.83 4.27 -4.25
CA ILE A 10 15.40 3.95 -2.89
C ILE A 10 15.66 5.18 -2.03
N LEU A 11 14.61 5.79 -1.46
CA LEU A 11 14.76 7.08 -0.78
C LEU A 11 15.65 7.00 0.46
N GLU A 12 15.64 5.88 1.18
CA GLU A 12 16.49 5.66 2.36
C GLU A 12 17.99 5.64 2.01
N GLU A 13 18.35 5.15 0.82
CA GLU A 13 19.74 5.03 0.36
C GLU A 13 20.18 6.18 -0.55
N ASN A 14 19.24 6.91 -1.16
CA ASN A 14 19.51 7.85 -2.25
C ASN A 14 19.03 9.29 -1.97
N ASP A 15 18.74 9.67 -0.72
CA ASP A 15 18.18 11.02 -0.42
C ASP A 15 19.11 12.17 -0.86
N ASP A 16 20.43 11.97 -0.86
CA ASP A 16 21.42 12.99 -1.29
C ASP A 16 21.96 12.80 -2.71
N VAL A 17 21.52 11.76 -3.42
CA VAL A 17 22.04 11.45 -4.76
C VAL A 17 21.48 12.43 -5.80
N ARG A 18 22.36 12.98 -6.66
CA ARG A 18 21.94 13.83 -7.79
C ARG A 18 21.13 13.01 -8.79
N LEU A 19 20.10 13.59 -9.40
CA LEU A 19 19.27 12.91 -10.40
C LEU A 19 20.09 12.39 -11.58
N SER A 20 21.10 13.16 -12.02
CA SER A 20 21.98 12.74 -13.11
C SER A 20 22.77 11.47 -12.80
N SER A 21 23.04 11.18 -11.51
CA SER A 21 23.72 9.93 -11.12
C SER A 21 22.88 8.69 -11.38
N LEU A 22 21.55 8.80 -11.32
CA LEU A 22 20.63 7.67 -11.49
C LEU A 22 20.57 7.16 -12.94
N VAL A 23 21.11 7.95 -13.89
CA VAL A 23 21.05 7.68 -15.33
C VAL A 23 22.43 7.35 -15.91
N LYS A 24 23.47 7.24 -15.07
CA LYS A 24 24.87 7.23 -15.54
C LYS A 24 25.27 6.02 -16.39
N ASP A 25 24.54 4.91 -16.34
CA ASP A 25 24.80 3.78 -17.24
C ASP A 25 23.50 3.00 -17.57
N LEU A 26 23.16 2.92 -18.85
CA LEU A 26 22.01 2.14 -19.33
C LEU A 26 22.23 0.62 -19.18
N ASN A 27 23.48 0.16 -19.20
CA ASN A 27 23.78 -1.26 -19.06
C ASN A 27 23.64 -1.73 -17.60
N THR A 28 23.96 -0.89 -16.62
CA THR A 28 23.69 -1.21 -15.20
C THR A 28 22.19 -1.25 -14.91
N LEU A 29 21.40 -0.39 -15.56
CA LEU A 29 19.95 -0.39 -15.43
C LEU A 29 19.29 -1.66 -15.96
N LYS A 30 19.84 -2.30 -17.00
CA LYS A 30 19.30 -3.56 -17.55
C LYS A 30 19.40 -4.72 -16.56
N ASN A 31 20.51 -4.80 -15.84
CA ASN A 31 20.81 -5.88 -14.90
C ASN A 31 20.39 -5.58 -13.46
N ARG A 32 19.59 -4.52 -13.26
CA ARG A 32 19.11 -4.16 -11.93
C ARG A 32 18.01 -5.12 -11.51
N GLU A 33 18.28 -5.89 -10.45
CA GLU A 33 17.26 -6.71 -9.81
C GLU A 33 16.20 -5.84 -9.13
N GLN A 34 14.96 -6.34 -9.09
CA GLN A 34 13.90 -5.71 -8.31
C GLN A 34 14.23 -5.86 -6.82
N THR A 35 14.77 -4.81 -6.23
CA THR A 35 15.04 -4.76 -4.80
C THR A 35 13.83 -4.20 -4.07
N LEU A 36 13.54 -4.78 -2.89
CA LEU A 36 12.64 -4.21 -1.91
C LEU A 36 13.35 -3.04 -1.19
N PRO A 37 12.60 -2.04 -0.70
CA PRO A 37 11.13 -1.94 -0.74
C PRO A 37 10.56 -1.36 -2.04
N ILE A 38 9.30 -1.69 -2.38
CA ILE A 38 8.58 -1.13 -3.53
C ILE A 38 7.79 0.10 -3.09
N VAL A 39 7.05 0.01 -1.98
CA VAL A 39 6.30 1.12 -1.40
C VAL A 39 7.21 1.92 -0.48
N SER A 40 7.21 3.24 -0.62
CA SER A 40 8.03 4.13 0.19
C SER A 40 7.31 5.41 0.58
N ILE A 41 7.75 6.02 1.69
CA ILE A 41 7.24 7.29 2.18
C ILE A 41 8.21 8.40 1.79
N ILE A 42 7.68 9.44 1.16
CA ILE A 42 8.37 10.70 0.91
C ILE A 42 8.18 11.56 2.16
N GLU A 43 9.15 11.50 3.09
CA GLU A 43 9.05 12.19 4.38
C GLU A 43 8.76 13.68 4.23
N LYS A 44 9.40 14.34 3.25
CA LYS A 44 9.22 15.77 2.97
C LYS A 44 7.79 16.14 2.53
N ALA A 45 7.03 15.17 2.01
CA ALA A 45 5.63 15.36 1.59
C ALA A 45 4.63 14.87 2.64
N CYS A 46 5.09 14.21 3.70
CA CYS A 46 4.24 13.73 4.77
C CYS A 46 3.74 14.90 5.63
N ASP A 47 2.43 15.02 5.76
CA ASP A 47 1.77 16.05 6.58
C ASP A 47 1.99 15.85 8.10
N ARG A 48 2.50 14.68 8.52
CA ARG A 48 2.65 14.30 9.94
C ARG A 48 1.33 14.42 10.69
N CYS A 49 0.27 13.91 10.05
CA CYS A 49 -1.10 13.93 10.56
C CYS A 49 -1.16 13.59 12.06
N PRO A 50 -2.08 14.22 12.82
CA PRO A 50 -2.18 14.05 14.26
C PRO A 50 -2.14 12.58 14.69
N ILE A 51 -1.33 12.28 15.71
CA ILE A 51 -1.19 10.94 16.29
C ILE A 51 -2.28 10.69 17.34
N ASP A 52 -2.84 11.78 17.88
CA ASP A 52 -3.89 11.74 18.88
C ASP A 52 -5.17 11.08 18.34
N LYS A 53 -5.42 9.84 18.76
CA LYS A 53 -6.58 9.10 18.27
C LYS A 53 -7.91 9.67 18.74
N MET A 54 -8.00 10.11 19.99
CA MET A 54 -9.22 10.68 20.56
C MET A 54 -9.06 12.18 20.82
N VAL A 55 -9.78 13.03 20.09
CA VAL A 55 -9.65 14.49 20.17
C VAL A 55 -10.98 15.14 20.50
N VAL A 56 -10.99 15.99 21.54
CA VAL A 56 -12.16 16.83 21.85
C VAL A 56 -12.08 18.13 21.06
N THR A 57 -13.10 18.39 20.26
CA THR A 57 -13.20 19.57 19.40
C THR A 57 -13.84 20.76 20.14
N ASN A 58 -13.83 21.91 19.48
CA ASN A 58 -14.55 23.10 19.94
C ASN A 58 -16.09 22.96 19.92
N ALA A 59 -16.63 21.87 19.37
CA ALA A 59 -18.06 21.57 19.43
C ALA A 59 -18.51 21.10 20.83
N CYS A 60 -17.59 20.82 21.76
CA CYS A 60 -17.92 20.43 23.12
C CYS A 60 -18.76 21.51 23.82
N ARG A 61 -19.89 21.11 24.41
CA ARG A 61 -20.85 22.01 25.09
C ARG A 61 -20.86 21.90 26.61
N ASN A 62 -19.99 21.09 27.21
CA ASN A 62 -20.01 20.81 28.65
C ASN A 62 -21.40 20.45 29.17
N CYS A 63 -22.06 19.47 28.52
CA CYS A 63 -23.42 19.10 28.87
C CYS A 63 -23.48 18.57 30.31
N VAL A 64 -24.54 18.93 31.05
CA VAL A 64 -24.75 18.52 32.45
C VAL A 64 -24.74 17.01 32.65
N ALA A 65 -25.14 16.23 31.64
CA ALA A 65 -25.17 14.77 31.71
C ALA A 65 -23.78 14.11 31.63
N HIS A 66 -22.76 14.83 31.14
CA HIS A 66 -21.38 14.34 30.94
C HIS A 66 -21.28 12.88 30.45
N ASN A 67 -22.09 12.51 29.45
CA ASN A 67 -22.16 11.13 28.95
C ASN A 67 -20.79 10.54 28.55
N CYS A 68 -19.89 11.37 28.01
CA CYS A 68 -18.54 10.94 27.67
C CYS A 68 -17.72 10.49 28.89
N LEU A 69 -17.85 11.19 30.02
CA LEU A 69 -17.16 10.89 31.28
C LEU A 69 -17.71 9.59 31.88
N ASN A 70 -19.04 9.45 31.93
CA ASN A 70 -19.71 8.25 32.45
C ASN A 70 -19.44 7.01 31.59
N ALA A 71 -19.27 7.17 30.28
CA ALA A 71 -18.96 6.08 29.37
C ALA A 71 -17.48 5.65 29.40
N CYS A 72 -16.59 6.40 30.07
CA CYS A 72 -15.16 6.10 30.06
C CYS A 72 -14.77 5.09 31.16
N PRO A 73 -14.45 3.82 30.81
CA PRO A 73 -14.12 2.80 31.81
C PRO A 73 -12.79 3.08 32.54
N ARG A 74 -11.88 3.81 31.89
CA ARG A 74 -10.57 4.17 32.44
C ARG A 74 -10.57 5.50 33.19
N LYS A 75 -11.71 6.17 33.30
CA LYS A 75 -11.86 7.51 33.90
C LYS A 75 -10.83 8.52 33.35
N ALA A 76 -10.55 8.43 32.06
CA ALA A 76 -9.55 9.23 31.37
C ALA A 76 -10.07 10.61 30.93
N ILE A 77 -11.28 11.01 31.32
CA ILE A 77 -11.92 12.24 30.86
C ILE A 77 -12.16 13.17 32.04
N GLU A 78 -11.70 14.40 31.91
CA GLU A 78 -11.81 15.47 32.90
C GLU A 78 -12.45 16.70 32.27
N ILE A 79 -12.94 17.63 33.08
CA ILE A 79 -13.45 18.92 32.59
C ILE A 79 -12.41 20.00 32.88
N VAL A 80 -11.83 20.55 31.82
CA VAL A 80 -10.85 21.64 31.88
C VAL A 80 -11.40 22.81 31.07
N ASN A 81 -11.46 24.00 31.66
CA ASN A 81 -11.94 25.22 31.00
C ASN A 81 -13.33 25.06 30.33
N ASN A 82 -14.28 24.47 31.06
CA ASN A 82 -15.63 24.17 30.56
C ASN A 82 -15.65 23.30 29.29
N ARG A 83 -14.69 22.37 29.12
CA ARG A 83 -14.68 21.39 28.04
C ARG A 83 -14.16 20.05 28.54
N ALA A 84 -14.60 18.97 27.90
CA ALA A 84 -14.00 17.66 28.13
C ALA A 84 -12.54 17.66 27.63
N TYR A 85 -11.65 17.10 28.43
CA TYR A 85 -10.25 16.87 28.13
C TYR A 85 -9.97 15.38 28.35
N ILE A 86 -9.27 14.74 27.41
CA ILE A 86 -8.96 13.30 27.49
C ILE A 86 -7.48 13.16 27.84
N ASN A 87 -7.21 12.61 29.02
CA ASN A 87 -5.88 12.22 29.44
C ASN A 87 -5.41 11.02 28.61
N LYS A 88 -4.37 11.22 27.80
CA LYS A 88 -3.86 10.22 26.85
C LYS A 88 -3.13 9.06 27.51
N GLU A 89 -2.55 9.26 28.69
CA GLU A 89 -1.85 8.21 29.44
C GLU A 89 -2.84 7.18 30.00
N LEU A 90 -4.07 7.61 30.30
CA LEU A 90 -5.13 6.74 30.82
C LEU A 90 -6.03 6.17 29.72
N CYS A 91 -6.14 6.86 28.58
CA CYS A 91 -7.01 6.48 27.49
C CYS A 91 -6.49 5.23 26.76
N VAL A 92 -7.34 4.20 26.65
CA VAL A 92 -7.07 2.98 25.86
C VAL A 92 -7.72 3.00 24.48
N GLU A 93 -8.15 4.18 24.03
CA GLU A 93 -8.68 4.39 22.67
C GLU A 93 -9.89 3.51 22.29
N CYS A 94 -10.70 3.10 23.27
CA CYS A 94 -11.86 2.23 23.06
C CYS A 94 -13.04 2.86 22.28
N GLY A 95 -13.01 4.17 22.03
CA GLY A 95 -14.06 4.87 21.27
C GLY A 95 -15.42 5.03 21.98
N LEU A 96 -15.59 4.56 23.22
CA LEU A 96 -16.86 4.66 23.94
C LEU A 96 -17.31 6.12 24.17
N CYS A 97 -16.37 7.02 24.44
CA CYS A 97 -16.66 8.45 24.61
C CYS A 97 -17.15 9.12 23.31
N VAL A 98 -16.65 8.69 22.16
CA VAL A 98 -17.10 9.14 20.83
C VAL A 98 -18.56 8.76 20.62
N LYS A 99 -18.89 7.48 20.84
CA LYS A 99 -20.26 6.96 20.72
C LYS A 99 -21.24 7.61 21.70
N ALA A 100 -20.79 7.93 22.91
CA ALA A 100 -21.62 8.55 23.95
C ALA A 100 -21.88 10.04 23.71
N CYS A 101 -21.06 10.72 22.90
CA CYS A 101 -21.17 12.16 22.69
C CYS A 101 -22.31 12.51 21.72
N ARG A 102 -23.44 12.98 22.27
CA ARG A 102 -24.62 13.39 21.47
C ARG A 102 -24.36 14.60 20.55
N PHE A 103 -23.35 15.39 20.83
CA PHE A 103 -22.95 16.55 20.01
C PHE A 103 -21.90 16.20 18.95
N GLY A 104 -21.39 14.96 18.92
CA GLY A 104 -20.29 14.59 18.02
C GLY A 104 -19.00 15.37 18.29
N ALA A 105 -18.81 15.86 19.51
CA ALA A 105 -17.71 16.76 19.85
C ALA A 105 -16.36 16.03 20.06
N ILE A 106 -16.37 14.71 20.19
CA ILE A 106 -15.17 13.89 20.35
C ILE A 106 -14.96 13.14 19.05
N LEU A 107 -13.83 13.38 18.38
CA LEU A 107 -13.46 12.74 17.13
C LEU A 107 -12.46 11.61 17.39
N GLU A 108 -12.66 10.51 16.67
CA GLU A 108 -11.64 9.48 16.48
C GLU A 108 -10.86 9.80 15.20
N ILE A 109 -9.60 10.20 15.34
CA ILE A 109 -8.72 10.57 14.24
C ILE A 109 -7.71 9.45 14.04
N GLU A 110 -7.60 8.95 12.82
CA GLU A 110 -6.60 7.97 12.44
C GLU A 110 -5.96 8.38 11.12
N ARG A 111 -4.65 8.16 10.99
CA ARG A 111 -3.93 8.45 9.75
C ARG A 111 -4.54 7.61 8.63
N PRO A 112 -4.91 8.19 7.47
CA PRO A 112 -5.46 7.42 6.36
C PRO A 112 -4.58 6.24 5.93
N CYS A 113 -3.26 6.42 5.96
CA CYS A 113 -2.30 5.37 5.64
C CYS A 113 -2.28 4.24 6.68
N SER A 114 -2.28 4.55 7.98
CA SER A 114 -2.35 3.54 9.05
C SER A 114 -3.68 2.79 9.02
N ARG A 115 -4.81 3.50 8.87
CA ARG A 115 -6.14 2.90 8.74
C ARG A 115 -6.28 1.96 7.55
N ALA A 116 -5.63 2.29 6.42
CA ALA A 116 -5.63 1.45 5.23
C ALA A 116 -4.70 0.22 5.36
N CYS A 117 -3.79 0.21 6.34
CA CYS A 117 -2.81 -0.86 6.51
C CYS A 117 -3.37 -1.99 7.38
N ALA A 118 -3.99 -2.98 6.74
CA ALA A 118 -4.59 -4.13 7.44
C ALA A 118 -3.59 -4.95 8.30
N VAL A 119 -2.30 -4.94 7.93
CA VAL A 119 -1.23 -5.65 8.65
C VAL A 119 -0.56 -4.80 9.74
N GLY A 120 -0.97 -3.54 9.92
CA GLY A 120 -0.41 -2.66 10.94
C GLY A 120 1.07 -2.31 10.74
N ALA A 121 1.55 -2.27 9.50
CA ALA A 121 2.96 -1.99 9.17
C ALA A 121 3.31 -0.48 9.17
N ILE A 122 2.37 0.43 9.43
CA ILE A 122 2.62 1.89 9.39
C ILE A 122 2.48 2.49 10.78
N SER A 123 3.56 3.09 11.28
CA SER A 123 3.63 3.76 12.58
C SER A 123 4.23 5.18 12.46
N PRO A 124 4.10 6.02 13.50
CA PRO A 124 4.85 7.28 13.57
C PRO A 124 6.36 7.01 13.73
N GLY A 125 7.19 7.66 12.90
CA GLY A 125 8.64 7.71 13.03
C GLY A 125 9.09 8.81 13.99
N GLU A 126 10.42 9.01 14.10
CA GLU A 126 11.06 9.95 15.05
C GLU A 126 10.53 11.38 14.91
N ASN A 127 10.38 11.86 13.67
CA ASN A 127 9.89 13.21 13.38
C ASN A 127 8.36 13.28 13.23
N SER A 128 7.63 12.32 13.80
CA SER A 128 6.18 12.13 13.57
C SER A 128 5.78 11.94 12.11
N SER A 129 6.73 11.75 11.18
CA SER A 129 6.44 11.25 9.83
C SER A 129 5.82 9.85 9.92
N ALA A 130 5.10 9.42 8.90
CA ALA A 130 4.75 8.00 8.82
C ALA A 130 6.02 7.21 8.44
N LYS A 131 6.20 6.03 9.04
CA LYS A 131 7.27 5.07 8.76
C LYS A 131 6.66 3.71 8.45
N ILE A 132 7.22 3.00 7.48
CA ILE A 132 6.81 1.63 7.14
C ILE A 132 7.77 0.64 7.80
N ASP A 133 7.21 -0.35 8.48
CA ASP A 133 7.90 -1.56 8.91
C ASP A 133 7.90 -2.55 7.75
N HIS A 134 9.02 -2.61 7.00
CA HIS A 134 9.15 -3.46 5.81
C HIS A 134 9.19 -4.96 6.12
N GLU A 135 9.49 -5.35 7.35
CA GLU A 135 9.39 -6.75 7.77
C GLU A 135 7.92 -7.19 7.78
N LYS A 136 7.02 -6.34 8.30
CA LYS A 136 5.56 -6.59 8.31
C LYS A 136 4.84 -6.24 7.01
N CYS A 137 5.37 -5.30 6.24
CA CYS A 137 4.73 -4.83 5.01
C CYS A 137 4.60 -5.99 4.00
N VAL A 138 3.43 -6.07 3.36
CA VAL A 138 3.13 -7.05 2.28
C VAL A 138 3.08 -6.38 0.90
N GLU A 139 3.50 -5.11 0.81
CA GLU A 139 3.61 -4.33 -0.44
C GLU A 139 2.30 -4.24 -1.25
N CYS A 140 1.14 -4.16 -0.59
CA CYS A 140 -0.17 -4.13 -1.26
C CYS A 140 -0.59 -2.78 -1.85
N GLY A 141 0.13 -1.70 -1.50
CA GLY A 141 -0.14 -0.36 -2.02
C GLY A 141 -1.43 0.33 -1.50
N ALA A 142 -2.19 -0.27 -0.59
CA ALA A 142 -3.43 0.34 -0.07
C ALA A 142 -3.19 1.73 0.56
N CYS A 143 -2.05 1.92 1.22
CA CYS A 143 -1.65 3.19 1.80
C CYS A 143 -1.32 4.28 0.77
N ILE A 144 -0.90 3.90 -0.46
CA ILE A 144 -0.66 4.83 -1.57
C ILE A 144 -1.98 5.49 -1.97
N ALA A 145 -3.01 4.69 -2.23
CA ALA A 145 -4.33 5.19 -2.61
C ALA A 145 -5.01 5.98 -1.48
N ALA A 146 -4.76 5.61 -0.22
CA ALA A 146 -5.38 6.26 0.94
C ALA A 146 -4.75 7.61 1.31
N CYS A 147 -3.50 7.89 0.92
CA CYS A 147 -2.79 9.10 1.33
C CYS A 147 -3.23 10.32 0.50
N PRO A 148 -3.96 11.29 1.08
CA PRO A 148 -4.44 12.45 0.32
C PRO A 148 -3.33 13.43 -0.05
N PHE A 149 -2.15 13.33 0.58
CA PHE A 149 -1.00 14.21 0.34
C PHE A 149 -0.08 13.70 -0.78
N GLY A 150 -0.30 12.46 -1.27
CA GLY A 150 0.64 11.80 -2.17
C GLY A 150 2.03 11.68 -1.56
N ALA A 151 2.08 11.39 -0.25
CA ALA A 151 3.31 11.23 0.51
C ALA A 151 3.82 9.78 0.50
N ILE A 152 3.01 8.84 0.01
CA ILE A 152 3.38 7.43 -0.14
C ILE A 152 3.26 7.08 -1.61
N SER A 153 4.27 6.43 -2.16
CA SER A 153 4.34 6.09 -3.59
C SER A 153 5.12 4.80 -3.78
N ASP A 154 4.85 4.11 -4.88
CA ASP A 154 5.64 2.99 -5.37
C ASP A 154 6.87 3.48 -6.14
N ARG A 155 7.89 2.60 -6.18
CA ARG A 155 9.10 2.75 -6.97
C ARG A 155 8.84 2.32 -8.42
N SER A 156 9.18 3.18 -9.37
CA SER A 156 8.99 2.89 -10.80
C SER A 156 10.23 2.24 -11.43
N GLU A 157 10.02 1.37 -12.40
CA GLU A 157 11.07 0.78 -13.24
C GLU A 157 11.15 1.45 -14.64
N ILE A 158 10.64 2.67 -14.79
CA ILE A 158 10.57 3.35 -16.10
C ILE A 158 11.95 3.52 -16.76
N LEU A 159 13.02 3.75 -15.97
CA LEU A 159 14.37 3.89 -16.52
C LEU A 159 14.88 2.57 -17.11
N GLN A 160 14.59 1.45 -16.47
CA GLN A 160 14.93 0.12 -16.97
C GLN A 160 14.18 -0.18 -18.27
N VAL A 161 12.88 0.15 -18.33
CA VAL A 161 12.07 0.02 -19.55
C VAL A 161 12.65 0.88 -20.69
N ILE A 162 12.99 2.14 -20.42
CA ILE A 162 13.63 3.02 -21.42
C ILE A 162 14.96 2.45 -21.89
N ALA A 163 15.76 1.88 -20.98
CA ALA A 163 17.04 1.26 -21.32
C ALA A 163 16.87 0.03 -22.22
N PHE A 164 15.86 -0.80 -21.99
CA PHE A 164 15.52 -1.94 -22.85
C PHE A 164 15.06 -1.49 -24.24
N LEU A 165 14.16 -0.50 -24.32
CA LEU A 165 13.66 0.02 -25.59
C LEU A 165 14.77 0.68 -26.44
N LYS A 166 15.76 1.33 -25.80
CA LYS A 166 16.91 1.94 -26.49
C LYS A 166 18.04 0.97 -26.83
N ALA A 167 18.05 -0.22 -26.26
CA ALA A 167 19.18 -1.13 -26.38
C ALA A 167 19.39 -1.64 -27.82
N GLU A 168 18.33 -1.68 -28.63
CA GLU A 168 18.24 -2.24 -30.00
C GLU A 168 18.76 -3.69 -30.17
N SER A 169 19.39 -4.26 -29.15
CA SER A 169 20.04 -5.57 -29.15
C SER A 169 19.06 -6.74 -29.14
N PHE A 170 17.82 -6.53 -28.70
CA PHE A 170 16.77 -7.54 -28.73
C PHE A 170 15.38 -6.90 -28.74
N PRO A 171 14.39 -7.57 -29.37
CA PRO A 171 13.01 -7.11 -29.38
C PRO A 171 12.44 -7.11 -27.96
N THR A 172 12.07 -5.93 -27.45
CA THR A 172 11.45 -5.78 -26.13
C THR A 172 9.93 -5.96 -26.25
N LYS A 173 9.38 -6.94 -25.53
CA LYS A 173 7.95 -7.23 -25.50
C LYS A 173 7.30 -6.68 -24.22
N ALA A 174 6.08 -6.17 -24.33
CA ALA A 174 5.28 -5.76 -23.18
C ALA A 174 4.34 -6.88 -22.76
N LEU A 175 4.47 -7.36 -21.52
CA LEU A 175 3.47 -8.22 -20.88
C LEU A 175 2.58 -7.35 -20.00
N VAL A 176 1.28 -7.29 -20.29
CA VAL A 176 0.35 -6.37 -19.61
C VAL A 176 -0.71 -7.14 -18.82
N ALA A 177 -0.92 -6.73 -17.57
CA ALA A 177 -1.91 -7.33 -16.68
C ALA A 177 -3.35 -7.09 -17.21
N PRO A 178 -4.32 -7.97 -16.90
CA PRO A 178 -5.70 -7.83 -17.38
C PRO A 178 -6.37 -6.51 -16.99
N SER A 179 -6.05 -5.97 -15.80
CA SER A 179 -6.62 -4.73 -15.28
C SER A 179 -6.31 -3.48 -16.13
N ILE A 180 -5.30 -3.55 -17.01
CA ILE A 180 -4.91 -2.42 -17.86
C ILE A 180 -6.05 -1.93 -18.76
N ALA A 181 -7.00 -2.82 -19.12
CA ALA A 181 -8.16 -2.48 -19.93
C ALA A 181 -9.11 -1.48 -19.23
N GLY A 182 -9.13 -1.43 -17.90
CA GLY A 182 -9.95 -0.50 -17.13
C GLY A 182 -9.28 0.85 -16.86
N GLN A 183 -7.99 1.01 -17.16
CA GLN A 183 -7.19 2.14 -16.68
C GLN A 183 -7.41 3.44 -17.46
N PHE A 184 -7.71 3.35 -18.76
CA PHE A 184 -7.67 4.51 -19.68
C PHE A 184 -9.05 5.05 -20.08
N GLY A 185 -10.09 4.66 -19.33
CA GLY A 185 -11.47 5.09 -19.57
C GLY A 185 -12.16 4.36 -20.74
N PRO A 186 -13.47 4.58 -20.94
CA PRO A 186 -14.31 3.76 -21.82
C PRO A 186 -13.98 3.90 -23.32
N MET A 187 -13.20 4.91 -23.71
CA MET A 187 -12.83 5.15 -25.11
C MET A 187 -11.54 4.42 -25.54
N VAL A 188 -10.87 3.71 -24.64
CA VAL A 188 -9.62 3.02 -24.94
C VAL A 188 -9.87 1.52 -24.95
N ASP A 189 -9.90 0.96 -26.15
CA ASP A 189 -9.96 -0.48 -26.38
C ASP A 189 -8.55 -1.11 -26.44
N TRP A 190 -8.54 -2.44 -26.49
CA TRP A 190 -7.30 -3.22 -26.58
C TRP A 190 -6.45 -2.84 -27.79
N SER A 191 -7.05 -2.60 -28.96
CA SER A 191 -6.33 -2.26 -30.18
C SER A 191 -5.60 -0.91 -30.07
N ARG A 192 -6.25 0.10 -29.46
CA ARG A 192 -5.64 1.40 -29.18
C ARG A 192 -4.48 1.27 -28.20
N LEU A 193 -4.65 0.46 -27.15
CA LEU A 193 -3.60 0.18 -26.17
C LEU A 193 -2.37 -0.49 -26.83
N VAL A 194 -2.59 -1.54 -27.62
CA VAL A 194 -1.54 -2.23 -28.37
C VAL A 194 -0.85 -1.29 -29.34
N SER A 195 -1.61 -0.49 -30.09
CA SER A 195 -1.05 0.51 -31.01
C SER A 195 -0.17 1.54 -30.29
N GLY A 196 -0.63 2.03 -29.13
CA GLY A 196 0.12 2.96 -28.28
C GLY A 196 1.46 2.37 -27.82
N LEU A 197 1.44 1.16 -27.26
CA LEU A 197 2.67 0.48 -26.80
C LEU A 197 3.62 0.16 -27.96
N LYS A 198 3.12 -0.25 -29.13
CA LYS A 198 3.95 -0.44 -30.33
C LYS A 198 4.59 0.86 -30.79
N LYS A 199 3.87 1.99 -30.75
CA LYS A 199 4.43 3.32 -31.06
C LYS A 199 5.52 3.75 -30.06
N LEU A 200 5.49 3.26 -28.83
CA LEU A 200 6.56 3.49 -27.85
C LEU A 200 7.83 2.67 -28.10
N GLY A 201 7.77 1.66 -28.97
CA GLY A 201 8.93 0.84 -29.37
C GLY A 201 8.85 -0.63 -28.93
N PHE A 202 7.77 -1.07 -28.26
CA PHE A 202 7.59 -2.49 -27.95
C PHE A 202 7.32 -3.28 -29.24
N SER A 203 8.06 -4.37 -29.44
CA SER A 203 7.91 -5.23 -30.63
C SER A 203 6.58 -5.99 -30.63
N GLU A 204 6.11 -6.37 -29.44
CA GLU A 204 4.91 -7.16 -29.22
C GLU A 204 4.26 -6.78 -27.89
N VAL A 205 2.94 -6.90 -27.81
CA VAL A 205 2.15 -6.65 -26.61
C VAL A 205 1.32 -7.90 -26.34
N ILE A 206 1.60 -8.55 -25.21
CA ILE A 206 1.03 -9.84 -24.85
C ILE A 206 0.21 -9.66 -23.57
N PRO A 207 -1.08 -10.03 -23.55
CA PRO A 207 -1.87 -9.98 -22.33
C PRO A 207 -1.44 -11.11 -21.40
N VAL A 208 -1.15 -10.78 -20.14
CA VAL A 208 -0.85 -11.76 -19.08
C VAL A 208 -2.07 -12.66 -18.80
N ALA A 209 -3.27 -12.28 -19.27
CA ALA A 209 -4.47 -13.13 -19.23
C ALA A 209 -4.25 -14.53 -19.84
N LEU A 210 -3.41 -14.65 -20.88
CA LEU A 210 -3.05 -15.96 -21.45
C LEU A 210 -2.30 -16.85 -20.45
N GLY A 211 -1.43 -16.24 -19.63
CA GLY A 211 -0.80 -16.92 -18.51
C GLY A 211 -1.81 -17.24 -17.41
N ALA A 212 -2.74 -16.32 -17.12
CA ALA A 212 -3.79 -16.53 -16.12
C ALA A 212 -4.72 -17.71 -16.47
N ASP A 213 -5.02 -17.95 -17.75
CA ASP A 213 -5.77 -19.14 -18.20
C ASP A 213 -5.00 -20.43 -17.88
N GLN A 214 -3.68 -20.44 -18.10
CA GLN A 214 -2.83 -21.57 -17.76
C GLN A 214 -2.76 -21.78 -16.24
N VAL A 215 -2.61 -20.70 -15.46
CA VAL A 215 -2.66 -20.74 -14.00
C VAL A 215 -3.99 -21.31 -13.51
N GLY A 216 -5.10 -20.84 -14.06
CA GLY A 216 -6.43 -21.34 -13.70
C GLY A 216 -6.59 -22.83 -13.99
N LYS A 217 -6.02 -23.32 -15.10
CA LYS A 217 -6.01 -24.75 -15.42
C LYS A 217 -5.21 -25.54 -14.39
N GLU A 218 -3.99 -25.10 -14.08
CA GLU A 218 -3.11 -25.78 -13.12
C GLU A 218 -3.66 -25.74 -11.69
N GLU A 219 -4.09 -24.57 -11.19
CA GLU A 219 -4.72 -24.43 -9.87
C GLU A 219 -6.01 -25.26 -9.78
N SER A 220 -6.77 -25.40 -10.87
CA SER A 220 -7.98 -26.26 -10.88
C SER A 220 -7.66 -27.74 -10.76
N GLN A 221 -6.49 -28.19 -11.23
CA GLN A 221 -6.04 -29.57 -11.08
C GLN A 221 -5.56 -29.79 -9.63
N GLU A 222 -4.74 -28.87 -9.11
CA GLU A 222 -4.29 -28.90 -7.72
C GLU A 222 -5.48 -28.89 -6.73
N LEU A 223 -6.51 -28.09 -7.01
CA LEU A 223 -7.72 -28.05 -6.20
C LEU A 223 -8.45 -29.39 -6.17
N ARG A 224 -8.55 -30.09 -7.31
CA ARG A 224 -9.21 -31.41 -7.36
C ARG A 224 -8.46 -32.43 -6.53
N GLU A 225 -7.13 -32.42 -6.56
CA GLU A 225 -6.28 -33.30 -5.76
C GLU A 225 -6.49 -33.04 -4.26
N ARG A 226 -6.34 -31.78 -3.83
CA ARG A 226 -6.47 -31.41 -2.41
C ARG A 226 -7.88 -31.53 -1.85
N GLN A 227 -8.91 -31.33 -2.68
CA GLN A 227 -10.30 -31.49 -2.25
C GLN A 227 -10.63 -32.94 -1.86
N THR A 228 -9.96 -33.93 -2.48
CA THR A 228 -10.12 -35.34 -2.06
C THR A 228 -9.55 -35.62 -0.67
N GLU A 229 -8.61 -34.80 -0.22
CA GLU A 229 -7.96 -34.88 1.09
C GLU A 229 -8.67 -33.99 2.15
N GLY A 230 -9.70 -33.24 1.75
CA GLY A 230 -10.44 -32.32 2.62
C GLY A 230 -9.70 -31.02 2.93
N GLU A 231 -8.64 -30.71 2.20
CA GLU A 231 -7.80 -29.53 2.43
C GLU A 231 -8.28 -28.30 1.66
N ALA A 232 -8.12 -27.12 2.27
CA ALA A 232 -8.33 -25.85 1.58
C ALA A 232 -7.15 -25.52 0.66
N LEU A 233 -7.43 -24.84 -0.47
CA LEU A 233 -6.42 -24.29 -1.38
C LEU A 233 -6.57 -22.76 -1.44
N PHE A 234 -5.46 -22.07 -1.23
CA PHE A 234 -5.33 -20.62 -1.37
C PHE A 234 -4.61 -20.30 -2.68
N ASN A 235 -5.05 -19.27 -3.40
CA ASN A 235 -4.35 -18.82 -4.60
C ASN A 235 -2.94 -18.30 -4.28
N SER A 236 -2.05 -18.33 -5.27
CA SER A 236 -0.70 -17.79 -5.18
C SER A 236 -0.46 -16.57 -6.10
N CYS A 237 -1.47 -16.21 -6.92
CA CYS A 237 -1.34 -15.22 -7.98
C CYS A 237 -1.18 -13.77 -7.50
N CYS A 238 -1.66 -13.44 -6.30
CA CYS A 238 -1.47 -12.13 -5.69
C CYS A 238 -0.23 -12.14 -4.77
N PRO A 239 0.86 -11.42 -5.11
CA PRO A 239 2.08 -11.44 -4.32
C PRO A 239 1.87 -10.90 -2.90
N SER A 240 1.02 -9.88 -2.74
CA SER A 240 0.71 -9.34 -1.41
C SER A 240 -0.08 -10.30 -0.53
N PHE A 241 -0.98 -11.08 -1.11
CA PHE A 241 -1.71 -12.12 -0.38
C PHE A 241 -0.78 -13.28 0.00
N LYS A 242 0.07 -13.72 -0.94
CA LYS A 242 1.11 -14.70 -0.65
C LYS A 242 2.02 -14.24 0.49
N ASN A 243 2.54 -13.01 0.43
CA ASN A 243 3.36 -12.41 1.48
C ASN A 243 2.62 -12.32 2.82
N LEU A 244 1.32 -12.00 2.82
CA LEU A 244 0.49 -11.99 4.02
C LEU A 244 0.46 -13.36 4.68
N ILE A 245 0.19 -14.42 3.91
CA ILE A 245 0.16 -15.78 4.45
C ILE A 245 1.54 -16.18 4.96
N GLU A 246 2.60 -16.00 4.17
CA GLU A 246 3.97 -16.39 4.54
C GLU A 246 4.49 -15.66 5.79
N LYS A 247 4.21 -14.35 5.92
CA LYS A 247 4.71 -13.52 7.03
C LYS A 247 3.84 -13.57 8.29
N ASN A 248 2.52 -13.58 8.14
CA ASN A 248 1.59 -13.42 9.26
C ASN A 248 0.86 -14.71 9.65
N PHE A 249 0.77 -15.69 8.75
CA PHE A 249 0.01 -16.93 8.95
C PHE A 249 0.80 -18.13 8.42
N SER A 250 2.05 -18.28 8.86
CA SER A 250 2.97 -19.29 8.33
C SER A 250 2.43 -20.73 8.46
N SER A 251 1.59 -21.01 9.47
CA SER A 251 0.89 -22.30 9.61
C SER A 251 -0.07 -22.61 8.47
N LEU A 252 -0.54 -21.59 7.75
CA LEU A 252 -1.43 -21.71 6.60
C LEU A 252 -0.69 -21.69 5.25
N ALA A 253 0.64 -21.48 5.25
CA ALA A 253 1.42 -21.39 4.01
C ALA A 253 1.40 -22.69 3.20
N THR A 254 1.18 -23.84 3.85
CA THR A 254 0.98 -25.13 3.18
C THR A 254 -0.25 -25.14 2.27
N HIS A 255 -1.26 -24.31 2.54
CA HIS A 255 -2.47 -24.20 1.73
C HIS A 255 -2.28 -23.34 0.47
N LEU A 256 -1.17 -22.62 0.31
CA LEU A 256 -0.89 -21.87 -0.92
C LEU A 256 -0.70 -22.82 -2.11
N SER A 257 -1.22 -22.41 -3.26
CA SER A 257 -0.98 -23.08 -4.52
C SER A 257 0.51 -23.06 -4.87
N LYS A 258 0.98 -24.16 -5.44
CA LYS A 258 2.34 -24.30 -5.97
C LYS A 258 2.47 -23.73 -7.38
N THR A 259 1.35 -23.47 -8.05
CA THR A 259 1.31 -22.83 -9.37
C THR A 259 1.91 -21.43 -9.28
N LYS A 260 2.71 -21.05 -10.27
CA LYS A 260 3.31 -19.71 -10.34
C LYS A 260 2.33 -18.72 -10.93
N SER A 261 2.33 -17.50 -10.39
CA SER A 261 1.63 -16.33 -10.94
C SER A 261 2.13 -15.95 -12.33
#